data_AF-A0A644X352-F1
#
_entry.id   AF-A0A644X352-F1
#
_cell.length_a   1.000
_cell.length_b   1.000
_cell.length_c   1.000
_cell.angle_alpha   90.00
_cell.angle_beta   90.00
_cell.angle_gamma   90.00
#
_symmetry.space_group_name_H-M   'P 1'
#
loop_
_entity.id
_entity.type
_entity.pdbx_description
1 polymer ?
#
loop_
_entity_poly.entity_id
_entity_poly.type
_entity_poly.pdbx_seq_one_letter_code
_entity_poly.pdbx_strand_id
1 'polypeptide(L)' 'MMQYKTEQVVLKEKFIGHDAKNLVLLDSTLNKYAASGWTLCTMTTTVAGGTGLGGGDRTVFTLIFQKD' A
#
# COMPACT_ATOMS: atom_id res chain seq x y z
N MET A 1 23.71 4.85 -9.74
CA MET A 1 22.95 6.11 -10.03
C MET A 1 21.64 5.91 -9.31
N MET A 2 21.32 6.75 -8.33
CA MET A 2 20.16 6.51 -7.47
C MET A 2 18.87 6.39 -8.29
N GLN A 3 18.19 5.26 -8.13
CA GLN A 3 16.91 4.96 -8.74
C GLN A 3 15.81 5.12 -7.71
N TYR A 4 14.67 5.67 -8.12
CA TYR A 4 13.48 5.81 -7.30
C TYR A 4 12.33 5.04 -7.92
N LYS A 5 11.49 4.46 -7.06
CA LYS A 5 10.26 3.77 -7.47
C LYS A 5 9.12 4.09 -6.53
N THR A 6 7.95 4.31 -7.11
CA THR A 6 6.70 4.52 -6.36
C THR A 6 5.80 3.29 -6.54
N GLU A 7 5.24 2.78 -5.44
CA GLU A 7 4.27 1.68 -5.44
C GLU A 7 3.03 2.10 -4.64
N GLN A 8 1.84 1.79 -5.15
CA GLN A 8 0.59 2.04 -4.44
C GLN A 8 -0.07 0.74 -4.01
N VAL A 9 -0.41 0.63 -2.73
CA VAL A 9 -1.13 -0.51 -2.16
C VAL A 9 -2.50 -0.03 -1.70
N VAL A 10 -3.56 -0.53 -2.34
CA VAL A 10 -4.95 -0.15 -2.05
C VAL A 10 -5.59 -1.21 -1.17
N LEU A 11 -5.98 -0.83 0.04
CA LEU A 11 -6.80 -1.63 0.94
C LEU A 11 -8.27 -1.30 0.68
N LYS A 12 -9.06 -2.33 0.35
CA LYS A 12 -10.51 -2.21 0.22
C LYS A 12 -11.15 -2.83 1.45
N GLU A 13 -11.99 -2.08 2.17
CA GLU A 13 -12.85 -2.61 3.23
C GLU A 13 -13.99 -3.38 2.56
N LYS A 14 -13.75 -4.65 2.23
CA LYS A 14 -14.85 -5.51 1.82
C LYS A 14 -15.64 -5.89 3.07
N PHE A 15 -16.84 -5.33 3.15
CA PHE A 15 -17.95 -5.90 3.91
C PHE A 15 -17.92 -7.43 3.78
N ILE A 16 -17.81 -8.11 4.91
CA ILE A 16 -17.84 -9.57 5.11
C ILE A 16 -16.51 -10.29 4.78
N GLY A 17 -15.65 -10.41 5.80
CA GLY A 17 -15.11 -11.73 6.14
C GLY A 17 -13.60 -11.96 6.19
N HIS A 18 -12.71 -11.02 5.84
CA HIS A 18 -11.25 -11.25 5.99
C HIS A 18 -10.46 -9.92 6.06
N ASP A 19 -10.43 -9.26 7.22
CA ASP A 19 -9.61 -8.06 7.48
C ASP A 19 -8.09 -8.29 7.27
N ALA A 20 -7.62 -9.54 7.41
CA ALA A 20 -6.18 -9.85 7.37
C ALA A 20 -5.53 -9.79 5.97
N LYS A 21 -6.29 -9.93 4.87
CA LYS A 21 -5.69 -10.06 3.52
C LYS A 21 -5.05 -8.77 3.02
N ASN A 22 -5.54 -7.63 3.50
CA ASN A 22 -5.11 -6.30 3.09
C ASN A 22 -3.73 -5.94 3.65
N LEU A 23 -3.50 -6.19 4.95
CA LEU A 23 -2.21 -5.95 5.59
C LEU A 23 -1.13 -6.91 5.09
N VAL A 24 -1.50 -8.15 4.75
CA VAL A 24 -0.60 -9.13 4.12
C VAL A 24 -0.09 -8.61 2.77
N LEU A 25 -0.91 -7.90 1.99
CA LEU A 25 -0.48 -7.31 0.72
C LEU A 25 0.56 -6.20 0.93
N LEU A 26 0.36 -5.33 1.92
CA LEU A 26 1.32 -4.29 2.27
C LEU A 26 2.65 -4.90 2.72
N ASP A 27 2.59 -5.86 3.65
CA ASP A 27 3.77 -6.55 4.17
C ASP A 27 4.53 -7.31 3.07
N SER A 28 3.81 -8.04 2.21
CA SER A 28 4.43 -8.72 1.06
C SER A 28 5.08 -7.74 0.08
N THR A 29 4.51 -6.56 -0.11
CA THR A 29 5.08 -5.52 -0.98
C THR A 29 6.39 -4.98 -0.40
N LEU A 30 6.40 -4.65 0.89
CA LEU A 30 7.60 -4.19 1.59
C LEU A 30 8.70 -5.24 1.56
N ASN A 31 8.38 -6.49 1.92
CA ASN A 31 9.34 -7.60 1.93
C ASN A 31 9.91 -7.87 0.54
N LYS A 32 9.10 -7.80 -0.51
CA LYS A 32 9.57 -7.95 -1.90
C LYS A 32 10.61 -6.90 -2.27
N TYR A 33 10.39 -5.64 -1.92
CA TYR A 33 11.31 -4.55 -2.23
C TYR A 33 12.58 -4.62 -1.38
N ALA A 34 12.44 -4.91 -0.08
CA ALA A 34 13.57 -5.13 0.82
C ALA A 34 14.47 -6.29 0.31
N ALA A 35 13.89 -7.43 -0.05
CA ALA A 35 14.62 -8.56 -0.62
C ALA A 35 15.29 -8.25 -1.97
N SER A 36 14.73 -7.29 -2.72
CA SER A 36 15.28 -6.83 -4.00
C SER A 36 16.36 -5.74 -3.83
N GLY A 37 16.74 -5.40 -2.60
CA GLY A 37 17.74 -4.38 -2.27
C GLY A 37 17.26 -2.95 -2.44
N TRP A 38 15.94 -2.71 -2.38
CA TRP A 38 15.37 -1.37 -2.32
C TRP A 38 15.13 -0.96 -0.87
N THR A 39 15.40 0.31 -0.56
CA THR A 39 15.18 0.91 0.75
C THR A 39 13.94 1.80 0.71
N LEU A 40 13.01 1.64 1.66
CA LEU A 40 11.85 2.52 1.77
C LEU A 40 12.29 3.91 2.25
N CYS A 41 11.93 4.95 1.51
CA CYS A 41 12.19 6.36 1.86
C CYS A 41 11.00 6.99 2.56
N THR A 42 9.81 6.82 1.97
CA THR A 42 8.60 7.53 2.39
C THR A 42 7.39 6.62 2.25
N MET A 43 6.49 6.69 3.21
CA MET A 43 5.16 6.08 3.13
C MET A 43 4.12 7.14 3.45
N THR A 44 3.14 7.34 2.57
CA THR A 44 1.98 8.18 2.82
C THR A 44 0.71 7.35 2.78
N THR A 45 -0.27 7.74 3.59
CA THR A 45 -1.57 7.06 3.64
C THR A 45 -2.65 8.07 3.26
N THR A 46 -3.48 7.69 2.30
CA THR A 46 -4.66 8.46 1.89
C THR A 46 -5.89 7.62 2.16
N VAL A 47 -6.79 8.10 3.02
CA VAL A 47 -8.09 7.48 3.23
C VAL A 47 -9.09 8.17 2.30
N ALA A 48 -9.63 7.41 1.35
CA ALA A 48 -10.73 7.84 0.51
C ALA A 48 -12.03 7.33 1.14
N GLY A 49 -12.70 8.21 1.91
CA GLY A 49 -14.00 7.98 2.51
C GLY A 49 -14.97 9.09 2.13
N GLY A 50 -16.17 8.71 1.69
CA GLY A 50 -17.27 9.64 1.44
C GLY A 50 -17.70 9.76 -0.02
N THR A 51 -18.68 8.94 -0.43
CA THR A 51 -19.93 9.38 -1.10
C THR A 51 -20.72 8.16 -1.62
N GLY A 52 -21.89 7.89 -1.02
CA GLY A 52 -23.00 7.17 -1.68
C GLY A 52 -23.15 5.67 -1.39
N LEU A 53 -24.42 5.25 -1.31
CA LEU A 53 -24.93 3.88 -1.14
C LEU A 53 -24.20 2.89 -2.05
N GLY A 54 -23.16 2.21 -1.54
CA GLY A 54 -22.49 1.09 -2.22
C GLY A 54 -20.96 1.17 -2.33
N GLY A 55 -20.31 2.27 -1.92
CA GLY A 55 -18.85 2.41 -1.97
C GLY A 55 -18.20 2.40 -0.60
N GLY A 56 -17.68 1.24 -0.16
CA GLY A 56 -16.93 1.14 1.10
C GLY A 56 -15.63 1.97 1.10
N ASP A 57 -15.16 2.29 2.31
CA ASP A 57 -13.95 3.05 2.55
C ASP A 57 -12.72 2.35 1.96
N ARG A 58 -11.78 3.16 1.46
CA ARG A 58 -10.54 2.69 0.82
C ARG A 58 -9.36 3.40 1.45
N THR A 59 -8.43 2.64 1.99
CA THR A 59 -7.14 3.17 2.44
C THR A 59 -6.09 2.88 1.37
N VAL A 60 -5.37 3.90 0.92
CA VAL A 60 -4.31 3.78 -0.08
C VAL A 60 -2.98 4.14 0.55
N PHE A 61 -2.02 3.23 0.51
CA PHE A 61 -0.63 3.48 0.87
C PHE A 61 0.16 3.81 -0.38
N THR A 62 0.87 4.92 -0.39
CA THR A 62 1.87 5.24 -1.43
C THR A 62 3.25 5.10 -0.83
N LEU A 63 4.06 4.22 -1.40
CA LEU A 63 5.39 3.85 -0.95
C LEU A 63 6.42 4.37 -1.95
N ILE A 64 7.44 5.07 -1.47
CA ILE A 64 8.57 5.52 -2.27
C ILE A 64 9.80 4.74 -1.82
N PHE A 65 10.46 4.07 -2.76
CA PHE A 65 11.67 3.31 -2.55
C PHE A 65 12.84 3.91 -3.32
N GLN A 66 14.05 3.76 -2.78
CA GLN A 66 15.31 4.07 -3.44
C GLN A 66 16.23 2.86 -3.54
N LYS A 67 17.11 2.85 -4.53
CA LYS A 67 18.20 1.88 -4.69
C LYS A 67 19.38 2.53 -5.40
N ASP A 68 20.59 2.26 -4.94
CA ASP A 68 21.85 2.83 -5.47
C ASP A 68 22.32 2.21 -6.80
#